data_AF-A0A256YVY6-F1
#
_entry.id   AF-A0A256YVY6-F1
#
_cell.length_a   1.000
_cell.length_b   1.000
_cell.length_c   1.000
_cell.angle_alpha   90.00
_cell.angle_beta   90.00
_cell.angle_gamma   90.00
#
_symmetry.space_group_name_H-M   'P 1'
#
loop_
_entity.id
_entity.type
_entity.pdbx_description
1 polymer ?
#
loop_
_entity_poly.entity_id
_entity_poly.type
_entity_poly.pdbx_seq_one_letter_code
_entity_poly.pdbx_strand_id
1 'polypeptide(L)'
;MSREVVRLLLPFAAPAPERKGKVTRELTLATIFSITESEKDKGGGLILKRPPEKILFISEVCYPFWMYPLGNRVLLFEGFGILKHEIPFDILPDTRVFQKEMEVSSERLETYLAFLNHNLNYFRGFLGSGKKQVEGLVTDPSFIEDFILYLKSARRVRDVRDSEGCPRVHKDLGGR
;
A
#
# COMPACT_ATOMS: atom_id res chain seq x y z
N MET A 1 25.59 5.28 -3.62
CA MET A 1 25.39 5.67 -2.21
C MET A 1 24.10 5.03 -1.72
N SER A 2 24.14 4.18 -0.70
CA SER A 2 22.93 3.60 -0.12
C SER A 2 22.18 4.70 0.65
N ARG A 3 20.94 5.00 0.23
CA ARG A 3 20.06 5.85 1.04
C ARG A 3 19.74 5.11 2.33
N GLU A 4 19.93 5.77 3.46
CA GLU A 4 19.50 5.25 4.75
C GLU A 4 17.97 5.13 4.77
N VAL A 5 17.45 3.92 5.02
CA VAL A 5 16.01 3.69 5.14
C VAL A 5 15.58 4.07 6.56
N VAL A 6 14.81 5.15 6.67
CA VAL A 6 14.20 5.54 7.94
C VAL A 6 13.07 4.57 8.27
N ARG A 7 13.16 3.92 9.44
CA ARG A 7 12.10 3.03 9.96
C ARG A 7 11.37 3.71 11.09
N LEU A 8 10.07 3.85 10.93
CA LEU A 8 9.17 4.43 11.92
C LEU A 8 8.26 3.33 12.47
N LEU A 9 8.01 3.37 13.77
CA LEU A 9 7.03 2.57 14.45
C LEU A 9 5.84 3.46 14.77
N LEU A 10 4.71 3.15 14.15
CA LEU A 10 3.42 3.74 14.52
C LEU A 10 2.92 3.04 15.78
N PRO A 11 2.18 3.74 16.67
CA PRO A 11 1.50 3.07 17.77
C PRO A 11 0.49 2.03 17.24
N PHE A 12 -0.15 1.26 18.11
CA PHE A 12 -1.25 0.39 17.67
C PHE A 12 -2.52 1.20 17.38
N ALA A 13 -2.80 2.19 18.24
CA ALA A 13 -3.93 3.10 18.11
C ALA A 13 -3.51 4.51 18.54
N ALA A 14 -4.11 5.52 17.91
CA ALA A 14 -4.02 6.91 18.33
C ALA A 14 -5.42 7.50 18.51
N PRO A 15 -5.59 8.49 19.41
CA PRO A 15 -6.83 9.23 19.51
C PRO A 15 -7.12 9.96 18.19
N ALA A 16 -8.36 9.86 17.72
CA ALA A 16 -8.86 10.72 16.65
C ALA A 16 -8.78 12.20 17.09
N PRO A 17 -8.54 13.15 16.17
CA PRO A 17 -8.40 14.57 16.49
C PRO A 17 -9.59 15.15 17.26
N GLU A 18 -10.80 14.67 16.99
CA GLU A 18 -12.05 15.16 17.57
C GLU A 18 -12.34 14.55 18.95
N ARG A 19 -11.57 13.53 19.36
CA ARG A 19 -11.83 12.80 20.60
C ARG A 19 -11.62 13.70 21.80
N LYS A 20 -12.69 13.88 22.57
CA LYS A 20 -12.65 14.52 23.89
C LYS A 20 -12.28 13.48 24.95
N GLY A 21 -11.12 13.62 25.58
CA GLY A 21 -10.67 12.78 26.70
C GLY A 21 -9.48 11.87 26.38
N LYS A 22 -8.78 11.45 27.44
CA LYS A 22 -7.58 10.61 27.32
C LYS A 22 -7.95 9.20 26.84
N VAL A 23 -7.16 8.64 25.94
CA VAL A 23 -7.22 7.21 25.58
C VAL A 23 -6.28 6.46 26.53
N THR A 24 -6.84 5.53 27.30
CA THR A 24 -6.05 4.64 28.18
C THR A 24 -5.85 3.28 27.53
N ARG A 25 -4.83 2.55 27.96
CA ARG A 25 -4.53 1.21 27.43
C ARG A 25 -5.68 0.24 27.69
N GLU A 26 -6.32 0.32 28.87
CA GLU A 26 -7.45 -0.52 29.25
C GLU A 26 -8.63 -0.29 28.31
N LEU A 27 -8.90 0.96 27.94
CA LEU A 27 -9.96 1.29 26.99
C LEU A 27 -9.65 0.74 25.60
N THR A 28 -8.39 0.86 25.15
CA THR A 28 -7.95 0.28 23.87
C THR A 28 -8.13 -1.25 23.88
N LEU A 29 -7.66 -1.94 24.91
CA LEU A 29 -7.80 -3.40 25.04
C LEU A 29 -9.26 -3.84 25.12
N ALA A 30 -10.10 -3.15 25.91
CA ALA A 30 -11.52 -3.43 25.99
C ALA A 30 -12.22 -3.24 24.64
N THR A 31 -11.83 -2.21 23.88
CA THR A 31 -12.36 -1.96 22.53
C THR A 31 -11.97 -3.08 21.56
N ILE A 32 -10.68 -3.45 21.53
CA ILE A 32 -10.19 -4.56 20.70
C ILE A 32 -10.96 -5.84 21.02
N PHE A 33 -11.02 -6.22 22.30
CA PHE A 33 -11.77 -7.41 22.74
C PHE A 33 -13.24 -7.35 22.34
N SER A 34 -13.89 -6.20 22.50
CA SER A 34 -15.32 -6.04 22.14
C SER A 34 -15.56 -6.20 20.64
N ILE A 35 -14.65 -5.69 19.80
CA ILE A 35 -14.71 -5.86 18.34
C ILE A 35 -14.49 -7.34 17.99
N THR A 36 -13.44 -7.96 18.53
CA THR A 36 -13.12 -9.37 18.25
C THR A 36 -14.25 -10.32 18.67
N GLU A 37 -14.84 -10.14 19.86
CA GLU A 37 -15.99 -10.96 20.30
C GLU A 37 -17.24 -10.74 19.44
N SER A 38 -17.44 -9.51 18.93
CA SER A 38 -18.56 -9.19 18.05
C SER A 38 -18.45 -9.85 16.67
N GLU A 39 -17.23 -9.96 16.14
CA GLU A 39 -16.95 -10.48 14.81
C GLU A 39 -16.74 -12.00 14.76
N LYS A 40 -16.39 -12.66 15.88
CA LYS A 40 -16.10 -14.10 15.86
C LYS A 40 -17.34 -14.92 15.49
N ASP A 41 -17.10 -16.10 14.89
CA ASP A 41 -18.20 -17.01 14.55
C ASP A 41 -18.92 -17.47 15.83
N LYS A 42 -20.24 -17.21 15.89
CA LYS A 42 -21.09 -17.62 17.00
C LYS A 42 -21.46 -19.10 16.94
N GLY A 43 -21.02 -19.81 15.89
CA GLY A 43 -21.36 -21.19 15.62
C GLY A 43 -22.78 -21.33 15.08
N GLY A 44 -23.22 -22.57 14.91
CA GLY A 44 -24.54 -22.90 14.34
C GLY A 44 -24.45 -23.60 13.00
N GLY A 45 -25.54 -23.53 12.23
CA GLY A 45 -25.73 -24.24 10.97
C GLY A 45 -27.04 -25.03 10.97
N LEU A 46 -27.84 -24.89 9.91
CA LEU A 46 -29.15 -25.57 9.79
C LEU A 46 -28.99 -27.09 9.65
N ILE A 47 -27.88 -27.54 9.06
CA ILE A 47 -27.61 -28.96 8.72
C ILE A 47 -26.49 -29.54 9.60
N LEU A 48 -25.44 -28.78 9.92
CA LEU A 48 -24.35 -29.23 10.79
C LEU A 48 -24.05 -28.16 11.84
N LYS A 49 -24.38 -28.43 13.11
CA LYS A 49 -24.09 -27.53 14.22
C LYS A 49 -22.57 -27.49 14.46
N ARG A 50 -21.96 -26.33 14.22
CA ARG A 50 -20.56 -26.06 14.60
C ARG A 50 -20.50 -25.34 15.95
N PRO A 51 -19.50 -25.65 16.79
CA PRO A 51 -19.29 -24.92 18.04
C PRO A 51 -18.92 -23.47 17.74
N PRO A 52 -19.26 -22.53 18.65
CA PRO A 52 -18.78 -21.15 18.54
C PRO A 52 -17.26 -21.10 18.52
N GLU A 53 -16.71 -20.18 17.73
CA GLU A 53 -15.30 -19.83 17.78
C GLU A 53 -14.93 -19.37 19.20
N LYS A 54 -13.70 -19.62 19.63
CA LYS A 54 -13.18 -19.17 20.93
C LYS A 54 -11.96 -18.29 20.71
N ILE A 55 -11.94 -17.13 21.34
CA ILE A 55 -10.73 -16.31 21.40
C ILE A 55 -9.78 -16.95 22.41
N LEU A 56 -8.64 -17.45 21.93
CA LEU A 56 -7.58 -18.00 22.79
C LEU A 56 -6.59 -16.92 23.23
N PHE A 57 -6.26 -16.01 22.32
CA PHE A 57 -5.40 -14.86 22.57
C PHE A 57 -5.66 -13.78 21.52
N ILE A 58 -5.24 -12.56 21.83
CA ILE A 58 -5.19 -11.44 20.90
C ILE A 58 -3.75 -10.91 20.94
N SER A 59 -3.16 -10.69 19.77
CA SER A 59 -1.79 -10.20 19.65
C SER A 59 -1.74 -8.93 18.80
N GLU A 60 -0.98 -7.94 19.26
CA GLU A 60 -0.65 -6.75 18.47
C GLU A 60 0.48 -7.09 17.48
N VAL A 61 0.28 -6.77 16.20
CA VAL A 61 1.27 -6.96 15.14
C VAL A 61 1.49 -5.66 14.38
N CYS A 62 2.70 -5.44 13.90
CA CYS A 62 3.00 -4.28 13.06
C CYS A 62 2.34 -4.44 11.68
N TYR A 63 1.60 -3.41 11.26
CA TYR A 63 1.07 -3.33 9.91
C TYR A 63 2.08 -2.59 9.01
N PRO A 64 2.54 -3.19 7.89
CA PRO A 64 3.58 -2.61 7.07
C PRO A 64 3.03 -1.48 6.19
N PHE A 65 3.65 -0.31 6.28
CA PHE A 65 3.49 0.79 5.33
C PHE A 65 4.84 1.17 4.72
N TRP A 66 4.84 1.52 3.44
CA TRP A 66 6.01 2.02 2.73
C TRP A 66 5.72 3.39 2.13
N MET A 67 6.68 4.31 2.29
CA MET A 67 6.63 5.64 1.67
C MET A 67 7.74 5.71 0.63
N TYR A 68 7.36 5.90 -0.63
CA TYR A 68 8.30 5.95 -1.75
C TYR A 68 8.31 7.35 -2.37
N PRO A 69 9.45 8.08 -2.38
CA PRO A 69 9.54 9.38 -3.03
C PRO A 69 9.54 9.22 -4.56
N LEU A 70 8.64 9.93 -5.23
CA LEU A 70 8.54 9.98 -6.70
C LEU A 70 8.47 11.45 -7.15
N GLY A 71 9.59 11.98 -7.63
CA GLY A 71 9.70 13.39 -8.01
C GLY A 71 9.41 14.31 -6.81
N ASN A 72 8.39 15.16 -6.94
CA ASN A 72 7.90 16.05 -5.89
C ASN A 72 6.75 15.46 -5.06
N ARG A 73 6.45 14.17 -5.23
CA ARG A 73 5.38 13.45 -4.51
C ARG A 73 5.95 12.33 -3.66
N VAL A 74 5.15 11.87 -2.70
CA VAL A 74 5.41 10.64 -1.97
C VAL A 74 4.23 9.71 -2.21
N LEU A 75 4.53 8.49 -2.64
CA LEU A 75 3.55 7.41 -2.76
C LEU A 75 3.49 6.67 -1.44
N LEU A 76 2.28 6.39 -0.96
CA LEU A 76 2.03 5.59 0.22
C LEU A 76 1.53 4.22 -0.21
N PHE A 77 2.17 3.17 0.30
CA PHE A 77 1.78 1.79 0.07
C PHE A 77 1.47 1.09 1.39
N GLU A 78 0.38 0.35 1.46
CA GLU A 78 0.24 -0.72 2.43
C GLU A 78 0.95 -1.98 1.94
N GLY A 79 1.60 -2.71 2.84
CA GLY A 79 2.53 -3.78 2.51
C GLY A 79 1.92 -5.17 2.33
N PHE A 80 0.59 -5.33 2.48
CA PHE A 80 -0.11 -6.60 2.28
C PHE A 80 -0.80 -6.72 0.92
N GLY A 81 -0.94 -5.64 0.15
CA GLY A 81 -1.59 -5.65 -1.17
C GLY A 81 -3.13 -5.81 -1.10
N ILE A 82 -3.72 -5.54 0.06
CA ILE A 82 -5.16 -5.47 0.27
C ILE A 82 -5.77 -4.31 -0.53
N LEU A 83 -5.15 -3.13 -0.45
CA LEU A 83 -5.56 -1.97 -1.23
C LEU A 83 -5.01 -2.10 -2.64
N LYS A 84 -5.82 -1.70 -3.62
CA LYS A 84 -5.44 -1.77 -5.03
C LYS A 84 -5.94 -0.53 -5.73
N HIS A 85 -5.08 0.06 -6.54
CA HIS A 85 -5.44 1.20 -7.37
C HIS A 85 -5.14 0.91 -8.84
N GLU A 86 -6.05 1.33 -9.73
CA GLU A 86 -5.84 1.23 -11.17
C GLU A 86 -5.31 2.55 -11.71
N ILE A 87 -4.11 2.53 -12.27
CA ILE A 87 -3.54 3.67 -13.00
C ILE A 87 -3.91 3.52 -14.48
N PRO A 88 -4.76 4.41 -15.03
CA PRO A 88 -5.02 4.43 -16.46
C PRO A 88 -3.78 4.93 -17.21
N PHE A 89 -3.56 4.41 -18.41
CA PHE A 89 -2.53 4.90 -19.32
C PHE A 89 -3.02 4.84 -20.76
N ASP A 90 -2.51 5.74 -21.59
CA ASP A 90 -2.83 5.75 -23.00
C ASP A 90 -1.92 4.82 -23.80
N ILE A 91 -2.50 4.12 -24.77
CA ILE A 91 -1.76 3.22 -25.65
C ILE A 91 -1.36 4.01 -26.90
N LEU A 92 -0.06 4.21 -27.06
CA LEU A 92 0.50 4.86 -28.24
C LEU A 92 0.41 3.94 -29.47
N PRO A 93 0.25 4.52 -30.69
CA PRO A 93 0.50 3.84 -31.96
C PRO A 93 1.85 3.11 -31.99
N ASP A 94 1.97 2.00 -32.75
CA ASP A 94 3.15 1.13 -32.71
C ASP A 94 4.40 1.85 -33.23
N THR A 95 5.25 2.25 -32.28
CA THR A 95 6.49 2.98 -32.52
C THR A 95 7.50 2.18 -33.34
N ARG A 96 7.46 0.84 -33.28
CA ARG A 96 8.39 -0.03 -34.02
C ARG A 96 8.01 -0.12 -35.49
N VAL A 97 6.70 -0.15 -35.79
CA VAL A 97 6.21 -0.11 -37.17
C VAL A 97 6.59 1.23 -37.80
N PHE A 98 6.29 2.34 -37.11
CA PHE A 98 6.68 3.68 -37.56
C PHE A 98 8.20 3.79 -37.79
N GLN A 99 9.01 3.32 -36.84
CA GLN A 99 10.48 3.37 -36.96
C GLN A 99 10.98 2.56 -38.15
N LYS A 100 10.46 1.35 -38.36
CA LYS A 100 10.84 0.50 -39.49
C LYS A 100 10.47 1.14 -40.83
N GLU A 101 9.28 1.71 -40.95
CA GLU A 101 8.83 2.40 -42.17
C GLU A 101 9.64 3.68 -42.44
N MET A 102 10.02 4.40 -41.37
CA MET A 102 10.93 5.54 -41.46
C MET A 102 12.30 5.11 -41.99
N GLU A 103 12.88 4.04 -41.43
CA GLU A 103 14.18 3.51 -41.86
C GLU A 103 14.15 3.10 -43.34
N VAL A 104 13.14 2.34 -43.76
CA VAL A 104 12.98 1.91 -45.16
C VAL A 104 12.79 3.10 -46.11
N SER A 105 12.04 4.12 -45.71
CA SER A 105 11.77 5.29 -46.57
C SER A 105 12.92 6.29 -46.63
N SER A 106 13.92 6.17 -45.75
CA SER A 106 15.04 7.11 -45.60
C SER A 106 16.09 7.03 -46.71
N GLU A 107 16.08 5.98 -47.55
CA GLU A 107 17.08 5.78 -48.60
C GLU A 107 17.06 6.84 -49.71
N ARG A 108 15.92 7.52 -49.90
CA ARG A 108 15.76 8.61 -50.89
C ARG A 108 14.96 9.76 -50.31
N LEU A 109 15.28 10.98 -50.74
CA LEU A 109 14.63 12.20 -50.25
C LEU A 109 13.12 12.20 -50.55
N GLU A 110 12.74 11.79 -51.75
CA GLU A 110 11.34 11.81 -52.19
C GLU A 110 10.48 10.83 -51.38
N THR A 111 11.00 9.63 -51.11
CA THR A 111 10.31 8.61 -50.30
C THR A 111 10.21 9.03 -48.84
N TYR A 112 11.25 9.66 -48.32
CA TYR A 112 11.26 10.17 -46.95
C TYR A 112 10.25 11.31 -46.75
N LEU A 113 10.18 12.27 -47.68
CA LEU A 113 9.19 13.35 -47.64
C LEU A 113 7.75 12.82 -47.75
N ALA A 114 7.52 11.83 -48.61
CA ALA A 114 6.22 11.17 -48.71
C ALA A 114 5.82 10.46 -47.40
N PHE A 115 6.77 9.75 -46.77
CA PHE A 115 6.57 9.10 -45.48
C PHE A 115 6.20 10.11 -44.38
N LEU A 116 6.95 11.21 -44.26
CA LEU A 116 6.69 12.25 -43.27
C LEU A 116 5.30 12.86 -43.45
N ASN A 117 4.93 13.21 -44.68
CA ASN A 117 3.61 13.78 -45.00
C ASN A 117 2.47 12.81 -44.69
N HIS A 118 2.63 11.53 -45.02
CA HIS A 118 1.63 10.50 -44.73
C HIS A 118 1.41 10.33 -43.22
N ASN A 119 2.48 10.46 -42.44
CA ASN A 119 2.47 10.17 -41.01
C ASN A 119 2.40 11.42 -40.10
N LEU A 120 2.08 12.61 -40.64
CA LEU A 120 1.97 13.86 -39.86
C LEU A 120 1.06 13.73 -38.62
N ASN A 121 0.03 12.89 -38.71
CA ASN A 121 -0.92 12.67 -37.62
C ASN A 121 -0.76 11.31 -36.94
N TYR A 122 0.32 10.55 -37.21
CA TYR A 122 0.46 9.16 -36.74
C TYR A 122 0.35 9.05 -35.21
N PHE A 123 0.97 9.98 -34.47
CA PHE A 123 0.90 10.04 -33.00
C PHE A 123 -0.09 11.08 -32.46
N ARG A 124 -0.96 11.64 -33.31
CA ARG A 124 -1.91 12.69 -32.88
C ARG A 124 -2.96 12.17 -31.91
N GLY A 125 -3.24 10.87 -31.92
CA GLY A 125 -4.17 10.22 -31.02
C GLY A 125 -3.60 8.95 -30.40
N PHE A 126 -4.32 8.46 -29.41
CA PHE A 126 -4.05 7.17 -28.78
C PHE A 126 -4.87 6.08 -29.46
N LEU A 127 -4.31 4.88 -29.58
CA LEU A 127 -5.03 3.71 -30.10
C LEU A 127 -6.10 3.20 -29.13
N GLY A 128 -5.96 3.58 -27.86
CA GLY A 128 -6.89 3.23 -26.79
C GLY A 128 -6.30 3.61 -25.45
N SER A 129 -6.93 3.09 -24.40
CA SER A 129 -6.45 3.19 -23.03
C SER A 129 -6.28 1.80 -22.43
N GLY A 130 -5.27 1.66 -21.59
CA GLY A 130 -5.05 0.51 -20.74
C GLY A 130 -5.15 0.90 -19.27
N LYS A 131 -5.12 -0.11 -18.41
CA LYS A 131 -5.06 0.08 -16.96
C LYS A 131 -3.99 -0.82 -16.37
N LYS A 132 -3.24 -0.28 -15.43
CA LYS A 132 -2.29 -1.05 -14.63
C LYS A 132 -2.74 -1.05 -13.18
N GLN A 133 -3.01 -2.23 -12.65
CA GLN A 133 -3.27 -2.38 -11.22
C GLN A 133 -1.96 -2.30 -10.46
N VAL A 134 -1.97 -1.50 -9.39
CA VAL A 134 -0.87 -1.36 -8.44
C VAL A 134 -1.39 -1.76 -7.07
N GLU A 135 -0.79 -2.81 -6.52
CA GLU A 135 -1.11 -3.32 -5.19
C GLU A 135 -0.46 -2.44 -4.12
N GLY A 136 -1.14 -2.31 -2.98
CA GLY A 136 -0.68 -1.49 -1.87
C GLY A 136 -0.96 0.00 -2.02
N LEU A 137 -1.14 0.51 -3.24
CA LEU A 137 -1.17 1.96 -3.47
C LEU A 137 -2.40 2.61 -2.81
N VAL A 138 -2.13 3.47 -1.82
CA VAL A 138 -3.13 4.22 -1.09
C VAL A 138 -3.45 5.50 -1.86
N THR A 139 -4.70 5.66 -2.27
CA THR A 139 -5.17 6.86 -3.01
C THR A 139 -6.38 7.54 -2.38
N ASP A 140 -6.94 6.97 -1.32
CA ASP A 140 -8.08 7.56 -0.61
C ASP A 140 -7.65 8.84 0.13
N PRO A 141 -8.19 10.02 -0.21
CA PRO A 141 -7.76 11.28 0.40
C PRO A 141 -7.99 11.33 1.91
N SER A 142 -9.14 10.85 2.39
CA SER A 142 -9.46 10.81 3.82
C SER A 142 -8.44 9.98 4.60
N PHE A 143 -8.11 8.78 4.10
CA PHE A 143 -7.09 7.95 4.70
C PHE A 143 -5.73 8.64 4.72
N ILE A 144 -5.34 9.31 3.63
CA ILE A 144 -4.04 10.01 3.56
C ILE A 144 -3.97 11.13 4.60
N GLU A 145 -5.05 11.91 4.78
CA GLU A 145 -5.13 12.95 5.79
C GLU A 145 -4.99 12.39 7.21
N ASP A 146 -5.75 11.34 7.52
CA ASP A 146 -5.68 10.63 8.80
C ASP A 146 -4.30 10.03 9.04
N PHE A 147 -3.70 9.42 8.01
CA PHE A 147 -2.37 8.83 8.09
C PHE A 147 -1.29 9.88 8.37
N ILE A 148 -1.38 11.08 7.78
CA ILE A 148 -0.46 12.19 8.05
C ILE A 148 -0.57 12.63 9.52
N LEU A 149 -1.79 12.72 10.06
CA LEU A 149 -1.99 13.02 11.47
C LEU A 149 -1.44 11.90 12.36
N TYR A 150 -1.66 10.65 11.97
CA TYR A 150 -1.17 9.48 12.67
C TYR A 150 0.35 9.38 12.72
N LEU A 151 1.00 9.74 11.61
CA LEU A 151 2.46 9.74 11.47
C LEU A 151 3.16 10.66 12.48
N LYS A 152 2.49 11.70 12.98
CA LYS A 152 3.02 12.58 14.05
C LYS A 152 3.27 11.83 15.36
N SER A 153 2.58 10.71 15.58
CA SER A 153 2.75 9.85 16.76
C SER A 153 3.82 8.77 16.57
N ALA A 154 4.43 8.70 15.38
CA ALA A 154 5.43 7.69 15.08
C ALA A 154 6.75 7.93 15.82
N ARG A 155 7.41 6.85 16.23
CA ARG A 155 8.74 6.87 16.84
C ARG A 155 9.75 6.24 15.89
N ARG A 156 11.01 6.69 15.89
CA ARG A 156 12.03 5.97 15.11
C ARG A 156 12.32 4.64 15.80
N VAL A 157 12.42 3.57 15.03
CA VAL A 157 12.70 2.22 15.57
C VAL A 157 14.01 2.17 16.37
N ARG A 158 14.97 3.05 16.04
CA ARG A 158 16.22 3.17 16.81
C ARG A 158 16.02 3.69 18.22
N ASP A 159 15.05 4.59 18.41
CA ASP A 159 14.78 5.27 19.68
C ASP A 159 13.91 4.40 20.62
N VAL A 160 13.28 3.35 20.09
CA VAL A 160 12.42 2.43 20.85
C VAL A 160 13.23 1.45 21.71
N ARG A 161 14.51 1.24 21.39
CA ARG A 161 15.38 0.26 22.09
C ARG A 161 15.68 0.63 23.54
N ASP A 162 15.42 1.87 23.95
CA ASP A 162 15.79 2.39 25.27
C ASP A 162 14.62 2.55 26.24
N SER A 163 13.36 2.32 25.83
CA SER A 163 12.21 2.59 26.70
C SER A 163 11.23 1.44 26.95
N GLU A 164 11.07 0.45 26.07
CA GLU A 164 10.21 -0.72 26.36
C GLU A 164 10.79 -1.98 25.72
N GLY A 165 11.13 -2.95 26.58
CA GLY A 165 11.66 -4.24 26.16
C GLY A 165 10.69 -4.95 25.22
N CYS A 166 11.12 -5.15 23.98
CA CYS A 166 10.55 -6.19 23.13
C CYS A 166 10.54 -7.49 23.96
N PRO A 167 9.40 -8.19 24.16
CA PRO A 167 9.39 -9.41 24.93
C PRO A 167 10.30 -10.40 24.21
N ARG A 168 11.46 -10.66 24.83
CA ARG A 168 12.32 -11.76 24.41
C ARG A 168 11.48 -13.00 24.63
N VAL A 169 11.13 -13.69 23.55
CA VAL A 169 10.64 -15.07 23.66
C VAL A 169 11.76 -15.84 24.33
N HIS A 170 11.64 -16.07 25.63
CA HIS A 170 12.47 -17.03 26.33
C HIS A 170 12.18 -18.38 25.69
N LYS A 171 13.11 -18.86 24.87
CA LYS A 171 13.20 -20.28 24.55
C LYS A 171 13.66 -20.99 25.82
N ASP A 172 12.72 -21.34 26.69
CA ASP A 172 12.95 -22.46 27.59
C ASP A 172 12.82 -23.74 26.76
N LEU A 173 13.95 -24.10 26.15
CA LEU A 173 14.25 -25.48 25.76
C LEU A 173 15.27 -26.00 26.77
N GLY A 174 14.75 -26.52 27.88
CA GLY A 174 15.41 -27.49 28.75
C GLY A 174 14.30 -28.42 29.24
N GLY A 175 14.25 -29.71 28.96
CA GLY A 175 15.35 -30.63 28.73
C GLY A 175 15.73 -31.36 30.03
N ARG A 176 14.76 -32.01 30.69
CA ARG A 176 14.77 -33.41 31.16
C ARG A 176 13.52 -33.70 31.97
#